data_AF-A0A433TDC5-F1
#
_entry.id   AF-A0A433TDC5-F1
#
_cell.length_a   1.000
_cell.length_b   1.000
_cell.length_c   1.000
_cell.angle_alpha   90.00
_cell.angle_beta   90.00
_cell.angle_gamma   90.00
#
_symmetry.space_group_name_H-M   'P 1'
#
loop_
_entity.id
_entity.type
_entity.pdbx_description
1 polymer ?
#
loop_
_entity_poly.entity_id
_entity_poly.type
_entity_poly.pdbx_seq_one_letter_code
_entity_poly.pdbx_strand_id
1 'polypeptide(L)'
;MFSYFKTILLLVVSDYSLERAAAQDGLCADKVHNCRSYGQDVCVNYSDWAKINCASTCAFCSGPTPMKECKDYVDNCGSYASVMCTDSSYRTWAEDNCSKFCGFCVPPSSTVSPAATTTTTVATVTSGTNAVTATTQPATQKPVVTVTVPPNAPCLDTINFCIVYSKRACTDIAWADTYCRKWCARC
;
A
#
# COMPACT_ATOMS: atom_id res chain seq x y z
N MET A 1 0.10 13.83 -61.63
CA MET A 1 -0.55 13.12 -60.50
C MET A 1 0.43 12.40 -59.55
N PHE A 2 1.74 12.72 -59.57
CA PHE A 2 2.76 12.03 -58.75
C PHE A 2 3.43 12.92 -57.69
N SER A 3 3.03 14.19 -57.55
CA SER A 3 3.68 15.12 -56.61
C SER A 3 2.97 15.27 -55.27
N TYR A 4 1.75 14.75 -55.11
CA TYR A 4 0.96 14.90 -53.88
C TYR A 4 1.19 13.75 -52.87
N PHE A 5 1.57 12.56 -53.34
CA PHE A 5 1.82 11.40 -52.48
C PHE A 5 3.14 11.50 -51.70
N LYS A 6 4.13 12.27 -52.20
CA LYS A 6 5.43 12.44 -51.52
C LYS A 6 5.37 13.43 -50.35
N THR A 7 4.42 14.37 -50.38
CA THR A 7 4.21 15.33 -49.29
C THR A 7 3.37 14.74 -48.15
N ILE A 8 2.42 13.85 -48.46
CA ILE A 8 1.59 13.20 -47.44
C ILE A 8 2.40 12.16 -46.64
N LEU A 9 3.37 11.48 -47.27
CA LEU A 9 4.20 10.50 -46.56
C LEU A 9 5.21 11.14 -45.58
N LEU A 10 5.62 12.40 -45.81
CA LEU A 10 6.56 13.10 -44.90
C LEU A 10 5.87 13.75 -43.70
N LEU A 11 4.57 14.06 -43.78
CA LEU A 11 3.84 14.60 -42.63
C LEU A 11 3.48 13.51 -41.62
N VAL A 12 3.34 12.25 -42.02
CA VAL A 12 3.10 11.18 -41.05
C VAL A 12 4.35 10.82 -40.24
N VAL A 13 5.58 11.15 -40.67
CA VAL A 13 6.81 10.73 -39.97
C VAL A 13 7.33 11.73 -38.94
N SER A 14 6.76 12.94 -38.82
CA SER A 14 7.12 13.89 -37.75
C SER A 14 6.21 13.78 -36.51
N ASP A 15 5.08 13.10 -36.65
CA ASP A 15 4.05 13.05 -35.61
C ASP A 15 4.03 11.70 -34.85
N TYR A 16 4.81 10.72 -35.30
CA TYR A 16 5.06 9.48 -34.54
C TYR A 16 6.12 9.63 -33.44
N SER A 17 6.71 10.82 -33.27
CA SER A 17 7.64 11.13 -32.17
C SER A 17 6.95 11.57 -30.87
N LEU A 18 5.63 11.42 -30.75
CA LEU A 18 4.95 11.35 -29.44
C LEU A 18 5.07 9.95 -28.80
N GLU A 19 6.20 9.31 -29.06
CA GLU A 19 6.75 8.21 -28.30
C GLU A 19 6.94 8.62 -26.83
N ARG A 20 6.44 7.74 -25.96
CA ARG A 20 7.01 7.42 -24.63
C ARG A 20 6.85 8.48 -23.53
N ALA A 21 5.61 8.67 -23.09
CA ALA A 21 5.40 8.91 -21.67
C ALA A 21 5.78 7.64 -20.87
N ALA A 22 6.70 7.79 -19.91
CA ALA A 22 7.15 6.80 -18.90
C ALA A 22 8.29 5.84 -19.26
N ALA A 23 9.30 6.30 -20.02
CA ALA A 23 10.65 5.76 -19.90
C ALA A 23 11.68 6.90 -19.98
N GLN A 24 11.52 7.94 -19.15
CA GLN A 24 12.67 8.79 -18.85
C GLN A 24 13.51 8.10 -17.76
N ASP A 25 14.80 7.96 -18.07
CA ASP A 25 15.95 7.68 -17.20
C ASP A 25 16.46 6.25 -16.98
N GLY A 26 15.88 5.21 -17.59
CA GLY A 26 16.41 3.84 -17.39
C GLY A 26 16.36 3.39 -15.92
N LEU A 27 15.53 4.07 -15.12
CA LEU A 27 15.23 3.71 -13.74
C LEU A 27 14.34 2.46 -13.73
N CYS A 28 14.66 1.54 -12.83
CA CYS A 28 13.85 0.35 -12.59
C CYS A 28 12.81 0.72 -11.52
N ALA A 29 11.56 0.91 -11.92
CA ALA A 29 10.52 1.41 -11.02
C ALA A 29 9.20 0.68 -11.24
N ASP A 30 8.42 0.57 -10.17
CA ASP A 30 7.03 0.16 -10.25
C ASP A 30 6.17 1.38 -10.63
N LYS A 31 5.18 1.17 -11.50
CA LYS A 31 4.18 2.20 -11.82
C LYS A 31 3.08 2.26 -10.77
N VAL A 32 2.76 1.12 -10.17
CA VAL A 32 1.76 0.98 -9.11
C VAL A 32 2.47 1.02 -7.76
N HIS A 33 1.94 1.78 -6.80
CA HIS A 33 2.64 2.06 -5.54
C HIS A 33 2.64 0.91 -4.54
N ASN A 34 1.71 -0.04 -4.68
CA ASN A 34 1.45 -1.11 -3.73
C ASN A 34 1.71 -2.51 -4.30
N CYS A 35 2.67 -2.65 -5.23
CA CYS A 35 2.98 -3.93 -5.88
C CYS A 35 3.23 -5.09 -4.89
N ARG A 36 3.81 -4.80 -3.71
CA ARG A 36 4.04 -5.76 -2.64
C ARG A 36 2.75 -6.39 -2.09
N SER A 37 1.63 -5.68 -2.18
CA SER A 37 0.32 -6.15 -1.73
C SER A 37 -0.25 -7.27 -2.61
N TYR A 38 0.15 -7.35 -3.89
CA TYR A 38 -0.32 -8.42 -4.77
C TYR A 38 0.37 -9.77 -4.52
N GLY A 39 1.48 -9.78 -3.77
CA GLY A 39 2.28 -10.97 -3.54
C GLY A 39 3.10 -11.41 -4.77
N GLN A 40 3.93 -12.44 -4.59
CA GLN A 40 4.86 -12.90 -5.62
C GLN A 40 4.19 -13.58 -6.81
N ASP A 41 2.98 -14.12 -6.62
CA ASP A 41 2.23 -14.80 -7.69
C ASP A 41 1.90 -13.86 -8.85
N VAL A 42 1.82 -12.54 -8.62
CA VAL A 42 1.60 -11.55 -9.68
C VAL A 42 2.73 -11.55 -10.71
N CYS A 43 3.95 -11.87 -10.27
CA CYS A 43 5.12 -11.93 -11.13
C CYS A 43 5.05 -13.14 -12.07
N VAL A 44 4.34 -14.21 -11.70
CA VAL A 44 4.25 -15.42 -12.54
C VAL A 44 2.94 -15.43 -13.32
N ASN A 45 1.80 -15.39 -12.62
CA ASN A 45 0.48 -15.59 -13.21
C ASN A 45 0.00 -14.38 -14.03
N TYR A 46 0.55 -13.20 -13.75
CA TYR A 46 0.23 -11.94 -14.44
C TYR A 46 1.48 -11.26 -14.96
N SER A 47 2.48 -12.05 -15.38
CA SER A 47 3.82 -11.58 -15.74
C SER A 47 3.81 -10.44 -16.77
N ASP A 48 2.95 -10.49 -17.80
CA ASP A 48 2.88 -9.43 -18.80
C ASP A 48 2.38 -8.09 -18.25
N TRP A 49 1.40 -8.13 -17.34
CA TRP A 49 0.97 -6.94 -16.61
C TRP A 49 2.06 -6.47 -15.62
N ALA A 50 2.70 -7.41 -14.92
CA ALA A 50 3.71 -7.12 -13.91
C ALA A 50 5.00 -6.53 -14.50
N LYS A 51 5.43 -6.95 -15.71
CA LYS A 51 6.54 -6.33 -16.45
C LYS A 51 6.34 -4.83 -16.68
N ILE A 52 5.09 -4.37 -16.74
CA ILE A 52 4.75 -2.98 -17.00
C ILE A 52 4.52 -2.21 -15.69
N ASN A 53 3.85 -2.84 -14.72
CA ASN A 53 3.32 -2.14 -13.55
C ASN A 53 4.11 -2.36 -12.26
N CYS A 54 4.77 -3.51 -12.15
CA CYS A 54 5.51 -3.96 -10.96
C CYS A 54 6.91 -4.46 -11.34
N ALA A 55 7.54 -3.79 -12.32
CA ALA A 55 8.79 -4.25 -12.92
C ALA A 55 9.94 -4.33 -11.91
N SER A 56 10.00 -3.42 -10.94
CA SER A 56 10.99 -3.43 -9.87
C SER A 56 10.66 -4.50 -8.82
N THR A 57 9.42 -4.55 -8.33
CA THR A 57 9.01 -5.56 -7.33
C THR A 57 9.20 -6.99 -7.85
N CYS A 58 8.91 -7.24 -9.13
CA CYS A 58 9.05 -8.54 -9.77
C CYS A 58 10.42 -8.78 -10.43
N ALA A 59 11.38 -7.85 -10.27
CA ALA A 59 12.70 -7.94 -10.87
C ALA A 59 12.72 -8.17 -12.41
N PHE A 60 11.74 -7.62 -13.12
CA PHE A 60 11.68 -7.61 -14.58
C PHE A 60 12.49 -6.49 -15.23
N CYS A 61 12.96 -5.55 -14.43
CA CYS A 61 13.95 -4.57 -14.85
C CYS A 61 15.21 -4.68 -13.98
N SER A 62 16.27 -4.03 -14.44
CA SER A 62 17.49 -3.84 -13.67
C SER A 62 17.94 -2.40 -13.87
N GLY A 63 18.41 -1.78 -12.80
CA GLY A 63 18.79 -0.36 -12.80
C GLY A 63 18.54 0.28 -11.44
N PRO A 64 18.91 1.55 -11.28
CA PRO A 64 18.63 2.29 -10.06
C PRO A 64 17.12 2.39 -9.84
N THR A 65 16.68 2.13 -8.61
CA THR A 65 15.29 2.37 -8.20
C THR A 65 15.15 3.80 -7.70
N PRO A 66 14.18 4.58 -8.17
CA PRO A 66 13.94 5.91 -7.63
C PRO A 66 13.55 5.82 -6.16
N MET A 67 13.87 6.84 -5.36
CA MET A 67 13.31 6.94 -4.02
C MET A 67 11.78 7.03 -4.11
N LYS A 68 11.08 6.24 -3.29
CA LYS A 68 9.62 6.34 -3.17
C LYS A 68 9.25 7.73 -2.67
N GLU A 69 8.26 8.33 -3.31
CA GLU A 69 7.71 9.61 -2.88
C GLU A 69 7.17 9.51 -1.45
N CYS A 70 7.53 10.50 -0.62
CA CYS A 70 7.04 10.53 0.76
C CYS A 70 5.65 11.17 0.84
N LYS A 71 4.62 10.35 0.63
CA LYS A 71 3.22 10.74 0.74
C LYS A 71 2.35 9.60 1.25
N ASP A 72 1.14 9.97 1.66
CA ASP A 72 0.05 9.03 1.88
C ASP A 72 -0.73 8.88 0.55
N TYR A 73 -1.03 7.65 0.17
CA TYR A 73 -1.80 7.32 -1.03
C TYR A 73 -3.30 7.13 -0.73
N VAL A 74 -3.67 7.05 0.56
CA VAL A 74 -5.06 7.05 1.01
C VAL A 74 -5.30 8.27 1.89
N ASP A 75 -6.44 8.93 1.70
CA ASP A 75 -6.72 10.23 2.35
C ASP A 75 -7.09 10.10 3.85
N ASN A 76 -7.48 8.90 4.28
CA ASN A 76 -8.05 8.64 5.60
C ASN A 76 -7.08 7.95 6.58
N CYS A 77 -5.77 8.07 6.39
CA CYS A 77 -4.77 7.47 7.29
C CYS A 77 -5.02 7.81 8.78
N GLY A 78 -5.46 9.04 9.07
CA GLY A 78 -5.76 9.49 10.44
C GLY A 78 -7.02 8.88 11.08
N SER A 79 -7.88 8.21 10.30
CA SER A 79 -9.11 7.58 10.80
C SER A 79 -8.89 6.17 11.34
N TYR A 80 -7.72 5.59 11.07
CA TYR A 80 -7.36 4.25 11.53
C TYR A 80 -6.61 4.31 12.87
N ALA A 81 -6.64 3.21 13.62
CA ALA A 81 -5.95 3.14 14.90
C ALA A 81 -4.43 3.16 14.73
N SER A 82 -3.73 3.98 15.51
CA SER A 82 -2.27 4.19 15.42
C SER A 82 -1.43 2.92 15.48
N VAL A 83 -1.96 1.83 16.04
CA VAL A 83 -1.36 0.48 16.04
C VAL A 83 -1.01 -0.02 14.64
N MET A 84 -1.70 0.45 13.59
CA MET A 84 -1.36 0.18 12.19
C MET A 84 0.08 0.57 11.80
N CYS A 85 0.68 1.55 12.48
CA CYS A 85 2.02 2.04 12.19
C CYS A 85 3.10 1.23 12.93
N THR A 86 2.72 0.45 13.94
CA THR A 86 3.67 -0.28 14.80
C THR A 86 3.53 -1.79 14.70
N ASP A 87 2.33 -2.31 14.44
CA ASP A 87 2.08 -3.73 14.30
C ASP A 87 2.58 -4.26 12.95
N SER A 88 3.41 -5.31 13.03
CA SER A 88 3.98 -6.01 11.88
C SER A 88 2.94 -6.50 10.88
N SER A 89 1.72 -6.78 11.32
CA SER A 89 0.62 -7.29 10.48
C SER A 89 0.12 -6.25 9.47
N TYR A 90 0.32 -4.96 9.77
CA TYR A 90 -0.08 -3.85 8.91
C TYR A 90 1.10 -3.16 8.23
N ARG A 91 2.34 -3.56 8.54
CA ARG A 91 3.56 -2.87 8.11
C ARG A 91 3.61 -2.58 6.61
N THR A 92 3.44 -3.61 5.78
CA THR A 92 3.51 -3.44 4.31
C THR A 92 2.45 -2.48 3.81
N TRP A 93 1.21 -2.63 4.28
CA TRP A 93 0.10 -1.75 3.89
C TRP A 93 0.36 -0.31 4.34
N ALA A 94 0.84 -0.10 5.56
CA ALA A 94 1.11 1.22 6.10
C ALA A 94 2.31 1.89 5.41
N GLU A 95 3.35 1.14 5.06
CA GLU A 95 4.46 1.62 4.22
C GLU A 95 4.03 1.97 2.80
N ASP A 96 3.08 1.25 2.21
CA ASP A 96 2.61 1.53 0.85
C ASP A 96 1.65 2.71 0.84
N ASN A 97 0.71 2.78 1.78
CA ASN A 97 -0.46 3.66 1.73
C ASN A 97 -0.41 4.87 2.67
N CYS A 98 0.25 4.75 3.82
CA CYS A 98 0.26 5.77 4.88
C CYS A 98 1.69 6.12 5.33
N SER A 99 2.64 6.15 4.40
CA SER A 99 4.06 6.28 4.71
C SER A 99 4.38 7.57 5.48
N LYS A 100 3.71 8.67 5.12
CA LYS A 100 3.94 9.97 5.74
C LYS A 100 3.24 10.04 7.10
N PHE A 101 1.98 9.61 7.18
CA PHE A 101 1.24 9.56 8.44
C PHE A 101 1.95 8.71 9.50
N CYS A 102 2.45 7.53 9.11
CA CYS A 102 3.17 6.64 10.01
C CYS A 102 4.65 7.01 10.20
N GLY A 103 5.15 8.07 9.56
CA GLY A 103 6.54 8.53 9.70
C GLY A 103 7.60 7.58 9.13
N PHE A 104 7.23 6.75 8.15
CA PHE A 104 8.16 5.83 7.47
C PHE A 104 9.01 6.49 6.39
N CYS A 105 8.73 7.75 6.09
CA CYS A 105 9.48 8.53 5.12
C CYS A 105 9.61 9.98 5.58
N VAL A 106 10.56 10.69 4.98
CA VAL A 106 10.76 12.13 5.18
C VAL A 106 10.76 12.81 3.81
N PRO A 107 9.99 13.89 3.59
CA PRO A 107 10.01 14.62 2.33
C PRO A 107 11.38 15.26 2.09
N PRO A 108 11.87 15.32 0.84
CA PRO A 108 13.21 15.82 0.50
C PRO A 108 13.45 17.30 0.83
N SER A 109 12.41 18.08 1.15
CA SER A 109 12.53 19.48 1.62
C SER A 109 12.75 19.61 3.13
N SER A 110 12.84 18.50 3.86
CA SER A 110 13.16 18.52 5.28
C SER A 110 14.68 18.57 5.47
N THR A 111 15.31 19.66 5.03
CA THR A 111 16.65 20.03 5.48
C THR A 111 16.58 20.32 6.98
N VAL A 112 16.65 19.28 7.79
CA VAL A 112 17.12 19.42 9.17
C VAL A 112 18.60 19.81 9.10
N SER A 113 18.86 21.11 9.24
CA SER A 113 20.14 21.58 9.76
C SER A 113 20.42 20.84 11.07
N PRO A 114 21.68 20.40 11.36
CA PRO A 114 21.99 19.79 12.65
C PRO A 114 21.87 20.85 13.75
N ALA A 115 20.67 21.02 14.29
CA ALA A 115 20.43 21.83 15.46
C ALA A 115 20.82 21.00 16.70
N ALA A 116 21.85 21.49 17.36
CA ALA A 116 22.49 21.04 18.58
C ALA A 116 21.60 20.29 19.58
N THR A 117 22.22 19.28 20.19
CA THR A 117 21.88 18.76 21.51
C THR A 117 21.65 19.91 22.50
N THR A 118 20.39 20.19 22.80
CA THR A 118 20.01 20.89 24.03
C THR A 118 19.27 19.91 24.91
N THR A 119 20.01 19.42 25.92
CA THR A 119 19.48 18.93 27.18
C THR A 119 18.52 19.99 27.74
N THR A 120 17.22 19.68 27.76
CA THR A 120 16.23 20.50 28.47
C THR A 120 15.60 19.65 29.56
N THR A 121 15.80 20.17 30.77
CA THR A 121 15.49 19.65 32.09
C THR A 121 14.02 19.28 32.26
N VAL A 122 13.79 18.21 33.02
CA VAL A 122 12.51 17.80 33.60
C VAL A 122 11.91 18.97 34.38
N ALA A 123 10.77 19.49 33.93
CA ALA A 123 9.92 20.37 34.72
C ALA A 123 8.71 19.58 35.23
N THR A 124 8.76 19.24 36.51
CA THR A 124 7.63 18.75 37.30
C THR A 124 6.55 19.82 37.34
N VAL A 125 5.36 19.52 36.82
CA VAL A 125 4.15 20.31 37.06
C VAL A 125 3.22 19.49 37.94
N THR A 126 3.07 19.93 39.18
CA THR A 126 2.08 19.47 40.13
C THR A 126 0.81 20.33 40.01
N SER A 127 -0.32 19.69 40.30
CA SER A 127 -1.63 20.25 40.70
C SER A 127 -2.69 20.44 39.62
N GLY A 128 -3.81 19.74 39.82
CA GLY A 128 -5.07 19.99 39.13
C GLY A 128 -6.04 18.81 39.15
N THR A 129 -6.50 18.40 40.33
CA THR A 129 -7.61 17.45 40.50
C THR A 129 -8.87 18.02 39.86
N ASN A 130 -9.21 17.54 38.67
CA ASN A 130 -10.58 17.49 38.19
C ASN A 130 -10.90 16.02 37.94
N ALA A 131 -11.74 15.46 38.81
CA ALA A 131 -12.33 14.15 38.64
C ALA A 131 -13.21 14.18 37.37
N VAL A 132 -12.60 13.87 36.24
CA VAL A 132 -13.33 13.44 35.05
C VAL A 132 -13.55 11.95 35.23
N THR A 133 -14.78 11.62 35.57
CA THR A 133 -15.33 10.27 35.57
C THR A 133 -14.79 9.50 34.37
N ALA A 134 -13.93 8.52 34.65
CA ALA A 134 -13.55 7.51 33.69
C ALA A 134 -14.80 6.70 33.36
N THR A 135 -15.51 7.11 32.31
CA THR A 135 -16.45 6.22 31.65
C THR A 135 -15.61 5.20 30.91
N THR A 136 -15.38 4.07 31.56
CA THR A 136 -14.89 2.84 30.96
C THR A 136 -15.80 2.50 29.78
N GLN A 137 -15.43 2.93 28.59
CA GLN A 137 -16.07 2.43 27.38
C GLN A 137 -15.46 1.05 27.10
N PRO A 138 -16.28 0.00 26.96
CA PRO A 138 -15.76 -1.36 26.82
C PRO A 138 -14.87 -1.44 25.59
N ALA A 139 -13.72 -2.11 25.74
CA ALA A 139 -13.08 -2.76 24.62
C ALA A 139 -14.18 -3.51 23.87
N THR A 140 -14.42 -3.14 22.60
CA THR A 140 -15.30 -3.90 21.72
C THR A 140 -14.65 -5.26 21.54
N GLN A 141 -15.01 -6.18 22.42
CA GLN A 141 -14.88 -7.60 22.14
C GLN A 141 -15.57 -7.82 20.80
N LYS A 142 -14.79 -8.32 19.83
CA LYS A 142 -15.33 -8.91 18.60
C LYS A 142 -16.49 -9.82 19.05
N PRO A 143 -17.74 -9.57 18.62
CA PRO A 143 -18.83 -10.45 18.99
C PRO A 143 -18.42 -11.87 18.58
N VAL A 144 -18.42 -12.78 19.54
CA VAL A 144 -18.23 -14.21 19.29
C VAL A 144 -19.51 -14.66 18.59
N VAL A 145 -19.54 -14.43 17.28
CA VAL A 145 -20.57 -14.99 16.42
C VAL A 145 -20.11 -16.41 16.10
N THR A 146 -20.75 -17.37 16.74
CA THR A 146 -20.62 -18.78 16.37
C THR A 146 -21.30 -18.96 15.01
N VAL A 147 -20.54 -18.75 13.93
CA VAL A 147 -21.02 -19.01 12.56
C VAL A 147 -20.77 -20.48 12.26
N THR A 148 -21.83 -21.29 12.32
CA THR A 148 -21.82 -22.64 11.76
C THR A 148 -21.92 -22.51 10.23
N VAL A 149 -20.79 -22.65 9.53
CA VAL A 149 -20.76 -22.68 8.07
C VAL A 149 -21.51 -23.93 7.60
N PRO A 150 -22.55 -23.81 6.73
CA PRO A 150 -23.23 -24.97 6.19
C PRO A 150 -22.25 -25.83 5.38
N PRO A 151 -22.32 -27.17 5.48
CA PRO A 151 -21.41 -28.09 4.79
C PRO A 151 -21.43 -27.98 3.24
N ASN A 152 -22.40 -27.27 2.67
CA ASN A 152 -22.57 -27.09 1.22
C ASN A 152 -22.41 -25.63 0.75
N ALA A 153 -21.80 -24.76 1.55
CA ALA A 153 -21.61 -23.37 1.14
C ALA A 153 -20.56 -23.26 0.01
N PRO A 154 -20.82 -22.49 -1.07
CA PRO A 154 -19.87 -22.33 -2.18
C PRO A 154 -18.55 -21.73 -1.71
N CYS A 155 -17.45 -22.19 -2.32
CA CYS A 155 -16.10 -21.72 -2.01
C CYS A 155 -15.83 -20.36 -2.65
N LEU A 156 -16.23 -19.30 -1.95
CA LEU A 156 -16.03 -17.91 -2.37
C LEU A 156 -15.64 -17.04 -1.19
N ASP A 157 -14.98 -15.93 -1.53
CA ASP A 157 -14.72 -14.83 -0.61
C ASP A 157 -15.96 -13.94 -0.56
N THR A 158 -16.47 -13.66 0.64
CA THR A 158 -17.68 -12.83 0.82
C THR A 158 -17.34 -11.33 0.84
N ILE A 159 -16.05 -10.97 0.87
CA ILE A 159 -15.56 -9.60 0.69
C ILE A 159 -14.54 -9.52 -0.45
N ASN A 160 -14.56 -8.44 -1.22
CA ASN A 160 -13.72 -8.25 -2.42
C ASN A 160 -12.26 -7.88 -2.11
N PHE A 161 -11.92 -7.63 -0.86
CA PHE A 161 -10.63 -7.09 -0.43
C PHE A 161 -9.86 -8.07 0.47
N CYS A 162 -10.13 -9.36 0.37
CA CYS A 162 -9.31 -10.40 1.00
C CYS A 162 -7.82 -10.28 0.64
N ILE A 163 -7.52 -9.83 -0.59
CA ILE A 163 -6.15 -9.57 -1.07
C ILE A 163 -5.44 -8.43 -0.34
N VAL A 164 -6.19 -7.48 0.22
CA VAL A 164 -5.64 -6.35 0.99
C VAL A 164 -5.16 -6.86 2.36
N TYR A 165 -5.78 -7.93 2.85
CA TYR A 165 -5.31 -8.64 4.02
C TYR A 165 -4.23 -9.65 3.61
N SER A 166 -3.06 -9.56 4.25
CA SER A 166 -1.99 -10.53 4.02
C SER A 166 -2.46 -11.95 4.32
N LYS A 167 -1.77 -12.97 3.80
CA LYS A 167 -2.04 -14.39 4.13
C LYS A 167 -1.98 -14.68 5.64
N ARG A 168 -1.38 -13.79 6.46
CA ARG A 168 -1.44 -13.90 7.93
C ARG A 168 -2.84 -13.72 8.49
N ALA A 169 -3.73 -12.96 7.85
CA ALA A 169 -5.12 -12.85 8.32
C ALA A 169 -5.85 -14.20 8.32
N CYS A 170 -5.35 -15.18 7.55
CA CYS A 170 -5.85 -16.55 7.56
C CYS A 170 -5.57 -17.33 8.86
N THR A 171 -4.76 -16.80 9.79
CA THR A 171 -4.56 -17.42 11.11
C THR A 171 -5.74 -17.17 12.05
N ASP A 172 -6.54 -16.12 11.84
CA ASP A 172 -7.85 -15.98 12.49
C ASP A 172 -8.87 -16.83 11.71
N ILE A 173 -9.01 -18.08 12.16
CA ILE A 173 -9.86 -19.08 11.52
C ILE A 173 -11.31 -18.60 11.40
N ALA A 174 -11.85 -17.95 12.43
CA ALA A 174 -13.23 -17.48 12.41
C ALA A 174 -13.42 -16.35 11.38
N TRP A 175 -12.47 -15.41 11.30
CA TRP A 175 -12.49 -14.37 10.28
C TRP A 175 -12.32 -14.97 8.87
N ALA A 176 -11.36 -15.87 8.69
CA ALA A 176 -11.08 -16.50 7.41
C ALA A 176 -12.28 -17.31 6.90
N ASP A 177 -12.93 -18.08 7.78
CA ASP A 177 -14.12 -18.86 7.48
C ASP A 177 -15.35 -18.00 7.16
N THR A 178 -15.41 -16.79 7.72
CA THR A 178 -16.54 -15.87 7.48
C THR A 178 -16.36 -15.07 6.19
N TYR A 179 -15.14 -14.58 5.94
CA TYR A 179 -14.93 -13.52 4.95
C TYR A 179 -14.13 -13.96 3.72
N CYS A 180 -13.14 -14.82 3.91
CA CYS A 180 -12.05 -15.00 2.95
C CYS A 180 -11.67 -16.48 2.76
N ARG A 181 -12.66 -17.38 2.75
CA ARG A 181 -12.42 -18.85 2.71
C ARG A 181 -11.62 -19.28 1.49
N LYS A 182 -11.94 -18.73 0.32
CA LYS A 182 -11.26 -19.06 -0.93
C LYS A 182 -9.85 -18.48 -0.91
N TRP A 183 -9.69 -17.21 -0.54
CA TRP A 183 -8.39 -16.57 -0.41
C TRP A 183 -7.48 -17.29 0.60
N CYS A 184 -8.04 -17.82 1.68
CA CYS A 184 -7.31 -18.55 2.71
C CYS A 184 -7.16 -20.05 2.46
N ALA A 185 -7.61 -20.57 1.31
CA ALA A 185 -7.59 -22.00 0.97
C ALA A 185 -8.20 -22.89 2.07
N ARG A 186 -9.30 -22.43 2.66
CA ARG A 186 -10.07 -23.13 3.72
C ARG A 186 -11.33 -23.80 3.18
N CYS A 187 -11.50 -23.67 1.88
CA CYS A 187 -12.23 -24.50 0.94
C CYS A 187 -11.36 -24.51 -0.34
#